data_AF-A0AAW1TM69-F1
#
_entry.id   AF-A0AAW1TM69-F1
#
_cell.length_a   1.000
_cell.length_b   1.000
_cell.length_c   1.000
_cell.angle_alpha   90.00
_cell.angle_beta   90.00
_cell.angle_gamma   90.00
#
_symmetry.space_group_name_H-M   'P 1'
#
loop_
_entity.id
_entity.type
_entity.pdbx_description
1 polymer ?
#
loop_
_entity_poly.entity_id
_entity_poly.type
_entity_poly.pdbx_seq_one_letter_code
_entity_poly.pdbx_strand_id
1 'polypeptide(L)'
;MRQNPNMSNSNNSFIKRCMNLQDHATCFFKLLCKPHIKEFLHMDKCCALIDKYILVGVFIYFLRAEFGVEDYSTRNFYIALYLCHEIYEEVNSLKFQIAKRCLGNCVRNRDCVKRFDEDRFYLLQRMNFHVIYDKSHCNLIFSRFPHVVWYRIRSDVHHGVIVDEDKICSACKWPVVSNLKLNKLK
;
A
#
# COMPACT_ATOMS: atom_id res chain seq x y z
N MET A 1 22.96 14.87 -13.82
CA MET A 1 23.01 13.46 -13.35
C MET A 1 22.36 12.59 -14.42
N ARG A 2 23.13 11.73 -15.09
CA ARG A 2 22.64 10.91 -16.22
C ARG A 2 21.86 9.71 -15.66
N GLN A 3 20.60 9.55 -16.06
CA GLN A 3 19.83 8.34 -15.77
C GLN A 3 20.46 7.17 -16.54
N ASN A 4 20.80 6.09 -15.82
CA ASN A 4 21.36 4.89 -16.40
C ASN A 4 20.21 4.06 -17.02
N PRO A 5 20.17 3.82 -18.35
CA PRO A 5 19.02 3.20 -19.03
C PRO A 5 18.75 1.73 -18.65
N ASN A 6 19.67 1.08 -17.93
CA ASN A 6 19.63 -0.37 -17.68
C ASN A 6 18.90 -0.80 -16.39
N MET A 7 18.42 0.14 -15.56
CA MET A 7 17.73 -0.19 -14.30
C MET A 7 16.23 -0.47 -14.46
N SER A 8 15.62 -0.09 -15.58
CA SER A 8 14.19 -0.27 -15.86
C SER A 8 13.84 -1.63 -16.48
N ASN A 9 14.82 -2.36 -17.04
CA ASN A 9 14.56 -3.59 -17.78
C ASN A 9 14.58 -4.86 -16.90
N SER A 10 15.31 -4.83 -15.78
CA SER A 10 15.42 -5.97 -14.85
C SER A 10 14.13 -6.20 -14.04
N ASN A 11 13.44 -5.12 -13.62
CA ASN A 11 12.31 -5.24 -12.71
C ASN A 11 10.99 -5.66 -13.39
N ASN A 12 10.81 -5.29 -14.66
CA ASN A 12 9.71 -5.82 -15.50
C ASN A 12 9.86 -7.34 -15.75
N SER A 13 11.08 -7.87 -15.63
CA SER A 13 11.33 -9.31 -15.77
C SER A 13 10.75 -10.11 -14.60
N PHE A 14 10.69 -9.53 -13.39
CA PHE A 14 10.29 -10.28 -12.20
C PHE A 14 8.82 -10.69 -12.23
N ILE A 15 7.90 -9.76 -12.52
CA ILE A 15 6.46 -10.08 -12.62
C ILE A 15 6.22 -11.12 -13.73
N LYS A 16 6.98 -11.04 -14.84
CA LYS A 16 6.90 -12.01 -15.94
C LYS A 16 7.47 -13.39 -15.58
N ARG A 17 8.36 -13.48 -14.60
CA ARG A 17 9.02 -14.72 -14.16
C ARG A 17 8.33 -15.40 -12.98
N CYS A 18 7.41 -14.72 -12.30
CA CYS A 18 6.65 -15.29 -11.19
C CYS A 18 5.81 -16.48 -11.69
N MET A 19 6.19 -17.68 -11.26
CA MET A 19 5.39 -18.88 -11.48
C MET A 19 4.07 -18.73 -10.73
N ASN A 20 2.95 -19.13 -11.36
CA ASN A 20 1.61 -19.12 -10.75
C ASN A 20 1.07 -17.73 -10.36
N LEU A 21 1.43 -16.67 -11.11
CA LEU A 21 0.98 -15.29 -10.85
C LEU A 21 -0.57 -15.16 -10.73
N GLN A 22 -1.34 -16.01 -11.41
CA GLN A 22 -2.80 -16.06 -11.31
C GLN A 22 -3.28 -16.53 -9.92
N ASP A 23 -2.59 -17.49 -9.31
CA ASP A 23 -2.91 -17.98 -7.96
C ASP A 23 -2.58 -16.91 -6.93
N HIS A 24 -1.45 -16.23 -7.08
CA HIS A 24 -1.09 -15.07 -6.26
C HIS A 24 -2.15 -13.97 -6.33
N ALA A 25 -2.64 -13.62 -7.52
CA ALA A 25 -3.70 -12.63 -7.68
C ALA A 25 -5.00 -13.10 -6.98
N THR A 26 -5.36 -14.37 -7.14
CA THR A 26 -6.53 -14.98 -6.49
C THR A 26 -6.43 -14.93 -4.97
N CYS A 27 -5.28 -15.30 -4.41
CA CYS A 27 -5.01 -15.23 -2.97
C CYS A 27 -5.06 -13.78 -2.47
N PHE A 28 -4.49 -12.84 -3.24
CA PHE A 28 -4.55 -11.42 -2.90
C PHE A 28 -5.98 -10.90 -2.86
N PHE A 29 -6.81 -11.16 -3.88
CA PHE A 29 -8.20 -10.70 -3.88
C PHE A 29 -9.03 -11.35 -2.78
N LYS A 30 -8.82 -12.64 -2.50
CA LYS A 30 -9.42 -13.32 -1.33
C LYS A 30 -9.02 -12.65 -0.01
N LEU A 31 -7.76 -12.25 0.12
CA LEU A 31 -7.26 -11.53 1.29
C LEU A 31 -7.98 -10.17 1.47
N LEU A 32 -8.19 -9.42 0.39
CA LEU A 32 -8.93 -8.14 0.44
C LEU A 32 -10.39 -8.29 0.86
N CYS A 33 -10.97 -9.48 0.67
CA CYS A 33 -12.33 -9.80 1.11
C CYS A 33 -12.43 -10.16 2.61
N LYS A 34 -11.31 -10.34 3.33
CA LYS A 34 -11.35 -10.62 4.77
C LYS A 34 -11.98 -9.45 5.53
N PRO A 35 -12.84 -9.68 6.55
CA PRO A 35 -13.64 -8.63 7.19
C PRO A 35 -12.83 -7.40 7.63
N HIS A 36 -11.70 -7.60 8.31
CA HIS A 36 -10.88 -6.49 8.81
C HIS A 36 -10.23 -5.65 7.70
N ILE A 37 -9.82 -6.26 6.59
CA ILE A 37 -9.24 -5.51 5.46
C ILE A 37 -10.36 -4.83 4.68
N LYS A 38 -11.48 -5.52 4.43
CA LYS A 38 -12.64 -4.96 3.74
C LYS A 38 -13.20 -3.75 4.47
N GLU A 39 -13.32 -3.81 5.80
CA GLU A 39 -13.74 -2.68 6.64
C GLU A 39 -12.74 -1.51 6.53
N PHE A 40 -11.44 -1.80 6.61
CA PHE A 40 -10.41 -0.77 6.50
C PHE A 40 -10.44 -0.06 5.14
N LEU A 41 -10.62 -0.80 4.05
CA LEU A 41 -10.80 -0.25 2.70
C LEU A 41 -12.09 0.58 2.57
N HIS A 42 -13.17 0.21 3.26
CA HIS A 42 -14.44 0.96 3.27
C HIS A 42 -14.35 2.26 4.06
N MET A 43 -13.58 2.28 5.15
CA MET A 43 -13.36 3.50 5.93
C MET A 43 -12.59 4.55 5.12
N ASP A 44 -11.64 4.12 4.30
CA ASP A 44 -10.86 4.98 3.42
C ASP A 44 -11.64 5.39 2.16
N LYS A 45 -12.75 6.12 2.35
CA LYS A 45 -13.68 6.53 1.28
C LYS A 45 -13.03 7.39 0.21
N CYS A 46 -12.07 8.23 0.59
CA CYS A 46 -11.35 9.11 -0.33
C CYS A 46 -10.11 8.45 -0.94
N CYS A 47 -9.85 7.16 -0.63
CA CYS A 47 -8.67 6.43 -1.06
C CYS A 47 -7.35 7.18 -0.74
N ALA A 48 -7.29 7.87 0.41
CA ALA A 48 -6.10 8.63 0.79
C ALA A 48 -5.01 7.71 1.38
N LEU A 49 -5.44 6.62 2.02
CA LEU A 49 -4.55 5.66 2.67
C LEU A 49 -4.23 4.49 1.71
N ILE A 50 -5.22 3.99 0.97
CA ILE A 50 -5.07 2.83 0.08
C ILE A 50 -5.76 3.10 -1.25
N ASP A 51 -5.18 3.95 -2.07
CA ASP A 51 -5.53 3.98 -3.49
C ASP A 51 -5.00 2.76 -4.25
N LYS A 52 -5.37 2.65 -5.52
CA LYS A 52 -4.94 1.54 -6.38
C LYS A 52 -3.42 1.41 -6.51
N TYR A 53 -2.66 2.50 -6.43
CA TYR A 53 -1.20 2.50 -6.61
C TYR A 53 -0.46 2.06 -5.34
N ILE A 54 -0.97 2.42 -4.17
CA ILE A 54 -0.50 1.85 -2.90
C ILE A 54 -0.91 0.39 -2.81
N LEU A 55 -2.17 0.06 -3.14
CA LEU A 55 -2.68 -1.31 -3.05
C LEU A 55 -1.94 -2.29 -3.98
N VAL A 56 -1.62 -1.88 -5.20
CA VAL A 56 -0.82 -2.70 -6.10
C VAL A 56 0.63 -2.81 -5.63
N GLY A 57 1.17 -1.79 -4.95
CA GLY A 57 2.47 -1.87 -4.28
C GLY A 57 2.52 -3.01 -3.28
N VAL A 58 1.49 -3.14 -2.43
CA VAL A 58 1.37 -4.26 -1.48
C VAL A 58 1.41 -5.59 -2.20
N PHE A 59 0.70 -5.73 -3.32
CA PHE A 59 0.73 -6.97 -4.10
C PHE A 59 2.12 -7.22 -4.72
N ILE A 60 2.75 -6.20 -5.30
CA ILE A 60 4.11 -6.30 -5.84
C ILE A 60 5.10 -6.72 -4.76
N TYR A 61 4.94 -6.23 -3.53
CA TYR A 61 5.81 -6.62 -2.41
C TYR A 61 5.65 -8.10 -2.05
N PHE A 62 4.43 -8.62 -2.06
CA PHE A 62 4.19 -10.05 -1.84
C PHE A 62 4.86 -10.89 -2.92
N LEU A 63 4.74 -10.47 -4.18
CA LEU A 63 5.41 -11.17 -5.28
C LEU A 63 6.93 -11.12 -5.08
N ARG A 64 7.52 -9.93 -4.91
CA ARG A 64 8.99 -9.77 -4.74
C ARG A 64 9.55 -10.47 -3.52
N ALA A 65 8.75 -10.63 -2.48
CA ALA A 65 9.11 -11.38 -1.29
C ALA A 65 9.00 -12.89 -1.48
N GLU A 66 8.63 -13.38 -2.68
CA GLU A 66 8.45 -14.80 -3.01
C GLU A 66 7.56 -15.52 -2.00
N PHE A 67 6.49 -14.85 -1.57
CA PHE A 67 5.54 -15.37 -0.60
C PHE A 67 4.73 -16.53 -1.15
N GLY A 68 4.58 -17.60 -0.37
CA GLY A 68 3.67 -18.70 -0.67
C GLY A 68 2.21 -18.30 -0.46
N VAL A 69 1.27 -19.20 -0.75
CA VAL A 69 -0.17 -18.91 -0.58
C VAL A 69 -0.56 -18.70 0.89
N GLU A 70 0.16 -19.36 1.80
CA GLU A 70 0.07 -19.27 3.25
C GLU A 70 0.49 -17.90 3.80
N ASP A 71 1.36 -17.18 3.08
CA ASP A 71 1.85 -15.86 3.48
C ASP A 71 0.84 -14.73 3.18
N TYR A 72 -0.28 -15.03 2.50
CA TYR A 72 -1.38 -14.10 2.25
C TYR A 72 -2.25 -13.88 3.51
N SER A 73 -1.59 -13.36 4.54
CA SER A 73 -2.16 -13.10 5.86
C SER A 73 -2.53 -11.62 6.03
N THR A 74 -3.47 -11.35 6.94
CA THR A 74 -3.84 -9.97 7.30
C THR A 74 -2.65 -9.21 7.88
N ARG A 75 -1.77 -9.91 8.61
CA ARG A 75 -0.58 -9.31 9.21
C ARG A 75 0.39 -8.85 8.13
N ASN A 76 0.75 -9.72 7.18
CA ASN A 76 1.65 -9.40 6.09
C ASN A 76 1.10 -8.28 5.20
N PHE A 77 -0.23 -8.23 5.01
CA PHE A 77 -0.88 -7.13 4.29
C PHE A 77 -0.58 -5.78 4.96
N TYR A 78 -0.79 -5.66 6.26
CA TYR A 78 -0.55 -4.40 6.96
C TYR A 78 0.94 -4.03 7.06
N ILE A 79 1.84 -5.01 7.20
CA ILE A 79 3.28 -4.78 7.17
C ILE A 79 3.70 -4.22 5.80
N ALA A 80 3.29 -4.88 4.72
CA ALA A 80 3.60 -4.43 3.36
C ALA A 80 2.96 -3.07 3.04
N LEU A 81 1.73 -2.84 3.51
CA LEU A 81 1.06 -1.53 3.37
C LEU A 81 1.81 -0.42 4.11
N TYR A 82 2.26 -0.69 5.34
CA TYR A 82 3.07 0.25 6.10
C TYR A 82 4.36 0.57 5.37
N LEU A 83 5.04 -0.46 4.85
CA LEU A 83 6.26 -0.29 4.07
C LEU A 83 6.02 0.48 2.77
N CYS A 84 4.90 0.29 2.07
CA CYS A 84 4.54 1.12 0.92
C CYS A 84 4.42 2.59 1.32
N HIS A 85 3.77 2.89 2.44
CA HIS A 85 3.66 4.25 2.95
C HIS A 85 5.02 4.84 3.35
N GLU A 86 5.92 4.07 3.96
CA GLU A 86 7.27 4.56 4.28
C GLU A 86 8.06 4.99 3.04
N ILE A 87 7.81 4.37 1.89
CA ILE A 87 8.53 4.64 0.65
C ILE A 87 7.87 5.74 -0.19
N TYR A 88 6.54 5.84 -0.16
CA TYR A 88 5.78 6.67 -1.10
C TYR A 88 4.97 7.80 -0.44
N GLU A 89 4.83 7.82 0.89
CA GLU A 89 3.98 8.78 1.61
C GLU A 89 4.72 9.46 2.76
N GLU A 90 4.62 10.79 2.81
CA GLU A 90 5.26 11.61 3.84
C GLU A 90 4.39 11.76 5.10
N VAL A 91 3.08 11.47 5.01
CA VAL A 91 2.11 11.73 6.10
C VAL A 91 2.22 10.68 7.21
N ASN A 92 2.83 11.06 8.33
CA ASN A 92 3.10 10.15 9.44
C ASN A 92 1.84 9.64 10.16
N SER A 93 0.80 10.47 10.25
CA SER A 93 -0.46 10.05 10.88
C SER A 93 -1.14 8.89 10.15
N LEU A 94 -1.02 8.79 8.81
CA LEU A 94 -1.54 7.63 8.06
C LEU A 94 -0.77 6.35 8.36
N LYS A 95 0.57 6.42 8.42
CA LYS A 95 1.44 5.32 8.84
C LYS A 95 1.06 4.81 10.22
N PHE A 96 0.80 5.72 11.16
CA PHE A 96 0.34 5.35 12.50
C PHE A 96 -1.00 4.60 12.48
N GLN A 97 -1.96 5.01 11.63
CA GLN A 97 -3.22 4.27 11.49
C GLN A 97 -3.01 2.84 10.98
N ILE A 98 -2.09 2.64 10.04
CA ILE A 98 -1.74 1.31 9.53
C ILE A 98 -1.13 0.45 10.65
N ALA A 99 -0.14 0.98 11.37
CA ALA A 99 0.49 0.26 12.48
C ALA A 99 -0.54 -0.10 13.57
N LYS A 100 -1.44 0.84 13.91
CA LYS A 100 -2.55 0.59 14.86
C LYS A 100 -3.48 -0.52 14.37
N ARG A 101 -3.80 -0.59 13.08
CA ARG A 101 -4.61 -1.68 12.51
C ARG A 101 -3.90 -3.03 12.54
N CYS A 102 -2.59 -3.04 12.35
CA CYS A 102 -1.78 -4.25 12.43
C CYS A 102 -1.64 -4.78 13.87
N LEU A 103 -1.37 -3.89 14.82
CA LEU A 103 -1.05 -4.22 16.22
C LEU A 103 -2.30 -4.35 17.10
N GLY A 104 -3.41 -3.72 16.70
CA GLY A 104 -4.65 -3.69 17.48
C GLY A 104 -4.44 -3.15 18.89
N ASN A 105 -4.91 -3.91 19.88
CA ASN A 105 -4.77 -3.55 21.30
C ASN A 105 -3.32 -3.54 21.79
N CYS A 106 -2.41 -4.18 21.06
CA CYS A 106 -1.00 -4.26 21.42
C CYS A 106 -0.16 -3.06 20.94
N VAL A 107 -0.77 -2.04 20.33
CA VAL A 107 -0.04 -0.88 19.77
C VAL A 107 0.80 -0.12 20.81
N ARG A 108 0.46 -0.21 22.09
CA ARG A 108 1.23 0.39 23.21
C ARG A 108 2.25 -0.56 23.84
N ASN A 109 2.24 -1.84 23.45
CA ASN A 109 3.15 -2.84 23.98
C ASN A 109 4.48 -2.79 23.20
N ARG A 110 5.58 -2.55 23.91
CA ARG A 110 6.93 -2.40 23.31
C ARG A 110 7.35 -3.64 22.53
N ASP A 111 7.09 -4.84 23.03
CA ASP A 111 7.50 -6.08 22.36
C ASP A 111 6.70 -6.32 21.08
N CYS A 112 5.42 -5.96 21.08
CA CYS A 112 4.60 -6.05 19.87
C CYS A 112 5.05 -5.06 18.80
N VAL A 113 5.40 -3.83 19.18
CA VAL A 113 5.99 -2.85 18.26
C VAL A 113 7.32 -3.36 17.71
N LYS A 114 8.19 -3.90 18.59
CA LYS A 114 9.47 -4.49 18.16
C LYS A 114 9.27 -5.61 17.14
N ARG A 115 8.33 -6.54 17.37
CA ARG A 115 8.01 -7.61 16.43
C ARG A 115 7.44 -7.09 15.11
N PHE A 116 6.67 -6.00 15.14
CA PHE A 116 6.22 -5.34 13.92
C PHE A 116 7.39 -4.79 13.11
N ASP A 117 8.36 -4.16 13.76
CA ASP A 117 9.57 -3.66 13.09
C ASP A 117 10.47 -4.79 12.57
N GLU A 118 10.59 -5.89 13.32
CA GLU A 118 11.30 -7.11 12.90
C GLU A 118 10.66 -7.71 11.65
N ASP A 119 9.33 -7.88 11.62
CA ASP A 119 8.63 -8.43 10.45
C ASP A 119 8.70 -7.48 9.24
N ARG A 120 8.66 -6.17 9.47
CA ARG A 120 8.86 -5.16 8.42
C ARG A 120 10.26 -5.23 7.82
N PHE A 121 11.28 -5.37 8.66
CA PHE A 121 12.65 -5.53 8.20
C PHE A 121 12.87 -6.87 7.49
N TYR A 122 12.25 -7.94 7.97
CA TYR A 122 12.26 -9.25 7.30
C TYR A 122 11.66 -9.17 5.89
N LEU A 123 10.53 -8.47 5.73
CA LEU A 123 9.92 -8.24 4.41
C LEU A 123 10.88 -7.48 3.47
N LEU A 124 11.56 -6.44 3.96
CA LEU A 124 12.58 -5.72 3.19
C LEU A 124 13.71 -6.64 2.71
N GLN A 125 14.22 -7.49 3.60
CA GLN A 125 15.28 -8.45 3.28
C GLN A 125 14.81 -9.49 2.25
N ARG A 126 13.58 -10.01 2.40
CA ARG A 126 12.97 -10.97 1.45
C ARG A 126 12.88 -10.41 0.03
N MET A 127 12.57 -9.12 -0.11
CA MET A 127 12.52 -8.44 -1.40
C MET A 127 13.90 -8.03 -1.94
N ASN A 128 14.99 -8.39 -1.26
CA ASN A 128 16.33 -7.90 -1.52
C ASN A 128 16.39 -6.36 -1.61
N PHE A 129 15.63 -5.69 -0.73
CA PHE A 129 15.47 -4.24 -0.67
C PHE A 129 14.91 -3.59 -1.94
N HIS A 130 14.39 -4.36 -2.90
CA HIS A 130 13.74 -3.84 -4.10
C HIS A 130 12.32 -3.34 -3.79
N VAL A 131 12.22 -2.16 -3.18
CA VAL A 131 10.95 -1.54 -2.80
C VAL A 131 10.35 -0.66 -3.89
N ILE A 132 11.17 -0.11 -4.78
CA ILE A 132 10.68 0.83 -5.80
C ILE A 132 9.96 0.06 -6.92
N TYR A 133 8.74 0.48 -7.23
CA TYR A 133 7.97 0.15 -8.42
C TYR A 133 7.50 1.45 -9.09
N ASP A 134 7.23 1.37 -10.38
CA ASP A 134 6.78 2.50 -11.19
C ASP A 134 5.40 2.23 -11.80
N LYS A 135 4.88 3.22 -12.52
CA LYS A 135 3.57 3.15 -13.18
C LYS A 135 3.46 1.99 -14.18
N SER A 136 4.55 1.58 -14.80
CA SER A 136 4.54 0.48 -15.77
C SER A 136 4.25 -0.86 -15.09
N HIS A 137 4.84 -1.10 -13.91
CA HIS A 137 4.56 -2.27 -13.09
C HIS A 137 3.09 -2.30 -12.67
N CYS A 138 2.56 -1.16 -12.22
CA CYS A 138 1.16 -1.03 -11.83
C CYS A 138 0.20 -1.36 -12.99
N ASN A 139 0.44 -0.75 -14.15
CA ASN A 139 -0.40 -0.94 -15.35
C ASN A 139 -0.39 -2.39 -15.84
N LEU A 140 0.75 -3.09 -15.75
CA LEU A 140 0.84 -4.51 -16.08
C LEU A 140 -0.10 -5.34 -15.18
N ILE A 141 -0.10 -5.10 -13.86
CA ILE A 141 -0.99 -5.82 -12.94
C ILE A 141 -2.46 -5.47 -13.21
N PHE A 142 -2.79 -4.19 -13.39
CA PHE A 142 -4.18 -3.76 -13.63
C PHE A 142 -4.77 -4.37 -14.90
N SER A 143 -3.99 -4.40 -15.98
CA SER A 143 -4.41 -4.99 -17.25
C SER A 143 -4.49 -6.52 -17.19
N ARG A 144 -3.54 -7.17 -16.49
CA ARG A 144 -3.48 -8.63 -16.40
C ARG A 144 -4.54 -9.23 -15.47
N PHE A 145 -4.89 -8.53 -14.40
CA PHE A 145 -5.83 -8.97 -13.37
C PHE A 145 -6.92 -7.92 -13.12
N PRO A 146 -7.90 -7.75 -14.02
CA PRO A 146 -8.99 -6.80 -13.83
C PRO A 146 -9.77 -7.10 -12.54
N HIS A 147 -9.92 -6.10 -11.67
CA HIS A 147 -10.65 -6.23 -10.42
C HIS A 147 -11.18 -4.88 -9.95
N VAL A 148 -12.31 -4.87 -9.24
CA VAL A 148 -13.00 -3.63 -8.81
C VAL A 148 -12.14 -2.73 -7.90
N VAL A 149 -11.20 -3.32 -7.17
CA VAL A 149 -10.29 -2.60 -6.27
C VAL A 149 -9.36 -1.63 -7.01
N TRP A 150 -9.18 -1.79 -8.32
CA TRP A 150 -8.40 -0.85 -9.13
C TRP A 150 -9.16 0.44 -9.47
N TYR A 151 -10.45 0.55 -9.12
CA TYR A 151 -11.21 1.80 -9.18
C TYR A 151 -11.06 2.67 -7.93
N ARG A 152 -10.19 2.28 -6.99
CA ARG A 152 -9.81 3.10 -5.83
C ARG A 152 -8.93 4.26 -6.27
N ILE A 153 -9.55 5.34 -6.72
CA ILE A 153 -8.88 6.57 -7.13
C ILE A 153 -8.89 7.55 -5.96
N ARG A 154 -7.70 8.04 -5.58
CA ARG A 154 -7.54 9.05 -4.53
C ARG A 154 -8.32 10.31 -4.89
N SER A 155 -8.98 10.92 -3.91
CA SER A 155 -9.65 12.21 -4.10
C SER A 155 -8.63 13.35 -4.14
N ASP A 156 -8.85 14.35 -4.99
CA ASP A 156 -8.02 15.56 -5.09
C ASP A 156 -7.87 16.31 -3.76
N VAL A 157 -8.80 16.11 -2.82
CA VAL A 157 -8.72 16.77 -1.50
C VAL A 157 -7.53 16.30 -0.64
N HIS A 158 -6.94 15.16 -1.01
CA HIS A 158 -5.74 14.59 -0.40
C HIS A 158 -4.50 14.66 -1.31
N HIS A 159 -4.62 15.24 -2.51
CA HIS A 159 -3.50 15.37 -3.44
C HIS A 159 -2.75 16.68 -3.21
N GLY A 160 -1.47 16.58 -2.85
CA GLY A 160 -0.60 17.75 -2.77
C GLY A 160 0.58 17.54 -1.84
N VAL A 161 1.48 18.52 -1.85
CA VAL A 161 2.78 18.46 -1.16
C VAL A 161 2.68 18.83 0.32
N ILE A 162 1.69 19.65 0.70
CA ILE A 162 1.56 20.17 2.06
C ILE A 162 0.21 19.73 2.63
N VAL A 163 0.26 18.63 3.39
CA VAL A 163 -0.87 18.13 4.16
C VAL A 163 -0.96 18.88 5.48
N ASP A 164 -2.14 19.39 5.77
CA ASP A 164 -2.48 20.04 7.03
C ASP A 164 -3.09 18.97 7.96
N GLU A 165 -2.30 18.49 8.91
CA GLU A 165 -2.72 17.42 9.83
C GLU A 165 -3.83 17.86 10.80
N ASP A 166 -4.04 19.18 10.98
CA ASP A 166 -5.13 19.72 11.80
C ASP A 166 -6.45 19.79 11.03
N LYS A 167 -6.41 19.80 9.69
CA LYS A 167 -7.60 19.78 8.84
C LYS A 167 -7.97 18.35 8.46
N ILE A 168 -9.12 17.91 8.97
CA ILE A 168 -9.61 16.55 8.76
C ILE A 168 -10.74 16.51 7.72
N CYS A 169 -10.61 15.60 6.76
CA CYS A 169 -11.64 15.35 5.75
C CYS A 169 -12.94 14.85 6.40
N SER A 170 -14.07 15.46 6.05
CA SER A 170 -15.38 15.06 6.58
C SER A 170 -15.78 13.63 6.21
N ALA A 171 -15.33 13.13 5.05
CA ALA A 171 -15.73 11.84 4.50
C ALA A 171 -14.92 10.64 5.04
N CYS A 172 -13.59 10.75 5.08
CA CYS A 172 -12.68 9.65 5.45
C CYS A 172 -11.95 9.87 6.79
N LYS A 173 -12.06 11.06 7.38
CA LYS A 173 -11.37 11.47 8.61
C LYS A 173 -9.83 11.48 8.53
N TRP A 174 -9.29 11.54 7.33
CA TRP A 174 -7.85 11.71 7.09
C TRP A 174 -7.47 13.19 6.89
N PRO A 175 -6.21 13.56 7.19
CA PRO A 175 -5.66 14.87 6.89
C PRO A 175 -5.87 15.29 5.42
N VAL A 176 -6.15 16.57 5.19
CA VAL A 176 -6.30 17.15 3.84
C VAL A 176 -5.18 18.14 3.52
N VAL A 177 -5.02 18.51 2.26
CA VAL A 177 -4.00 19.50 1.88
C VAL A 177 -4.40 20.92 2.30
N SER A 178 -3.41 21.68 2.78
CA SER A 178 -3.54 23.05 3.30
C SER A 178 -4.14 24.05 2.30
N ASN A 179 -3.94 23.82 0.99
CA ASN A 179 -4.21 24.78 -0.08
C ASN A 179 -5.48 24.52 -0.91
N LEU A 180 -6.39 23.67 -0.46
CA LEU A 180 -7.74 23.67 -1.05
C LEU A 180 -8.43 24.98 -0.67
N LYS A 181 -8.31 25.97 -1.56
CA LYS A 181 -9.44 26.87 -1.78
C LYS A 181 -10.64 25.95 -2.03
N LEU A 182 -11.50 25.81 -1.03
CA LEU A 182 -12.79 25.09 -1.05
C LEU A 182 -13.80 25.75 -2.03
N ASN A 183 -13.34 26.19 -3.19
CA ASN A 183 -14.09 26.94 -4.19
C ASN A 183 -14.17 26.15 -5.51
N LYS A 184 -14.53 24.86 -5.46
CA LYS A 184 -15.12 24.12 -6.61
C LYS A 184 -16.01 22.98 -6.12
N LEU A 185 -16.99 23.29 -5.28
CA LEU A 185 -18.23 22.52 -5.14
C LEU A 185 -19.37 23.54 -5.03
N LYS A 186 -19.76 24.09 -6.18
CA LYS A 186 -21.09 24.65 -6.43
C LYS A 186 -21.70 23.86 -7.57
#